data_AF-A0A7S0RRK2-F1
#
_entry.id   AF-A0A7S0RRK2-F1
#
_cell.length_a   1.000
_cell.length_b   1.000
_cell.length_c   1.000
_cell.angle_alpha   90.00
_cell.angle_beta   90.00
_cell.angle_gamma   90.00
#
_symmetry.space_group_name_H-M   'P 1'
#
loop_
_entity.id
_entity.type
_entity.pdbx_description
1 polymer ?
#
loop_
_entity_poly.entity_id
_entity_poly.type
_entity_poly.pdbx_seq_one_letter_code
_entity_poly.pdbx_strand_id
1 'polypeptide(L)'
;MLHAAACSLADRLTALDMGACRLSSGEVWEALGALTHLRQLGMRLHSNADTRVLCELAALSRLAGLHSLALTKQAAYFPEHRRFCASNIAVPVTGEALSVLSGAWGGSLRELRLALCRTDFTREGLTGLAGLGALTSLALLVEGGGGPGATRRGSGGAGWSGLAGSGSSSLGSSPTLSSLAGGGGAGSA
;
A
#
# COMPACT_ATOMS: atom_id res chain seq x y z
N MET A 1 -2.14 30.39 12.34
CA MET A 1 -3.45 29.70 12.38
C MET A 1 -3.44 28.35 11.65
N LEU A 2 -2.89 28.24 10.42
CA LEU A 2 -2.81 26.96 9.69
C LEU A 2 -2.07 25.85 10.44
N HIS A 3 -1.00 26.17 11.18
CA HIS A 3 -0.26 25.19 11.98
C HIS A 3 -1.09 24.60 13.13
N ALA A 4 -1.87 25.42 13.84
CA ALA A 4 -2.75 24.96 14.91
C ALA A 4 -3.91 24.09 14.38
N ALA A 5 -4.46 24.44 13.21
CA ALA A 5 -5.46 23.63 12.53
C ALA A 5 -4.88 22.29 12.06
N ALA A 6 -3.66 22.29 11.49
CA ALA A 6 -2.96 21.07 11.09
C ALA A 6 -2.65 20.15 12.28
N CYS A 7 -2.19 20.69 13.41
CA CYS A 7 -1.99 19.93 14.64
C CYS A 7 -3.31 19.34 15.16
N SER A 8 -4.40 20.13 15.19
CA SER A 8 -5.71 19.64 15.62
C SER A 8 -6.31 18.57 14.71
N LEU A 9 -5.97 18.58 13.42
CA LEU A 9 -6.45 17.62 12.44
C LEU A 9 -5.65 16.32 12.52
N ALA A 10 -4.33 16.44 12.71
CA ALA A 10 -3.42 15.32 12.97
C ALA A 10 -3.83 14.55 14.25
N ASP A 11 -4.22 15.27 15.30
CA ASP A 11 -4.63 14.71 16.59
C ASP A 11 -5.98 13.97 16.54
N ARG A 12 -6.75 14.14 15.46
CA ARG A 12 -8.04 13.46 15.28
C ARG A 12 -8.03 12.43 14.16
N LEU A 13 -6.90 12.26 13.49
CA LEU A 13 -6.81 11.44 12.31
C LEU A 13 -6.80 9.95 12.70
N THR A 14 -7.89 9.25 12.40
CA THR A 14 -8.05 7.83 12.75
C THR A 14 -7.75 6.90 11.58
N ALA A 15 -7.85 7.39 10.34
CA ALA A 15 -7.54 6.63 9.14
C ALA A 15 -6.76 7.49 8.15
N LEU A 16 -5.67 6.94 7.61
CA LEU A 16 -4.82 7.58 6.61
C LEU A 16 -4.52 6.59 5.50
N ASP A 17 -5.01 6.86 4.29
CA ASP A 17 -4.55 6.19 3.07
C ASP A 17 -3.82 7.21 2.22
N MET A 18 -2.51 7.02 2.07
CA MET A 18 -1.66 7.94 1.33
C MET A 18 -1.48 7.53 -0.15
N GLY A 19 -2.13 6.46 -0.61
CA GLY A 19 -2.02 6.00 -1.99
C GLY A 19 -0.56 5.78 -2.41
N ALA A 20 -0.20 6.18 -3.64
CA ALA A 20 1.16 6.09 -4.16
C ALA A 20 2.05 7.24 -3.65
N CYS A 21 2.87 6.95 -2.64
CA CYS A 21 3.80 7.87 -2.01
C CYS A 21 5.23 7.66 -2.49
N ARG A 22 5.85 8.76 -2.93
CA ARG A 22 7.28 8.80 -3.21
C ARG A 22 8.03 9.09 -1.91
N LEU A 23 8.86 8.16 -1.45
CA LEU A 23 9.71 8.39 -0.27
C LEU A 23 11.07 8.93 -0.72
N SER A 24 11.44 10.10 -0.20
CA SER A 24 12.76 10.72 -0.38
C SER A 24 13.62 10.66 0.89
N SER A 25 13.01 10.60 2.07
CA SER A 25 13.68 10.56 3.38
C SER A 25 12.88 9.73 4.39
N GLY A 26 13.52 9.40 5.52
CA GLY A 26 12.89 8.68 6.63
C GLY A 26 11.93 9.53 7.48
N GLU A 27 11.93 10.85 7.31
CA GLU A 27 11.14 11.81 8.12
C GLU A 27 9.62 11.54 8.09
N VAL A 28 9.13 10.94 7.00
CA VAL A 28 7.73 10.55 6.86
C VAL A 28 7.32 9.57 7.97
N TRP A 29 8.21 8.67 8.39
CA TRP A 29 7.93 7.67 9.42
C TRP A 29 7.81 8.27 10.81
N GLU A 30 8.65 9.26 11.14
CA GLU A 30 8.54 10.03 12.39
C GLU A 30 7.26 10.87 12.41
N ALA A 31 6.92 11.52 11.30
CA ALA A 31 5.67 12.27 11.17
C ALA A 31 4.43 11.37 11.33
N LEU A 32 4.46 10.17 10.75
CA LEU A 32 3.41 9.17 10.94
C LEU A 32 3.35 8.67 12.38
N GLY A 33 4.50 8.46 13.03
CA GLY A 33 4.59 8.07 14.44
C GLY A 33 4.02 9.12 15.41
N ALA A 34 3.91 10.38 15.00
CA ALA A 34 3.26 11.44 15.79
C ALA A 34 1.72 11.36 15.76
N LEU A 35 1.12 10.61 14.84
CA LEU A 35 -0.33 10.44 14.70
C LEU A 35 -0.86 9.38 15.67
N THR A 36 -0.74 9.60 16.97
CA THR A 36 -1.05 8.61 18.03
C THR A 36 -2.49 8.07 18.01
N HIS A 37 -3.43 8.83 17.44
CA HIS A 37 -4.83 8.43 17.30
C HIS A 37 -5.13 7.59 16.04
N LEU A 38 -4.11 7.34 15.20
CA LEU A 38 -4.25 6.59 13.97
C LEU A 38 -4.57 5.12 14.24
N ARG A 39 -5.65 4.64 13.61
CA ARG A 39 -6.13 3.26 13.69
C ARG A 39 -5.93 2.50 12.38
N GLN A 40 -5.89 3.21 11.25
CA GLN A 40 -5.73 2.60 9.93
C GLN A 40 -4.67 3.36 9.14
N LEU A 41 -3.67 2.63 8.64
CA LEU A 41 -2.62 3.18 7.78
C LEU A 41 -2.49 2.35 6.50
N GLY A 42 -2.73 2.99 5.36
CA GLY A 42 -2.51 2.44 4.04
C GLY A 42 -1.49 3.26 3.26
N MET A 43 -0.46 2.60 2.73
CA MET A 43 0.55 3.27 1.91
C MET A 43 1.06 2.36 0.79
N ARG A 44 1.21 2.94 -0.39
CA ARG A 44 1.92 2.34 -1.52
C ARG A 44 3.21 3.12 -1.75
N LEU A 45 4.34 2.52 -1.41
CA LEU A 45 5.62 3.17 -1.31
C LEU A 45 6.44 2.92 -2.57
N HIS A 46 7.00 3.98 -3.14
CA HIS A 46 8.04 3.87 -4.16
C HIS A 46 9.12 4.92 -3.93
N SER A 47 10.36 4.62 -4.32
CA SER A 47 11.45 5.56 -4.36
C SER A 47 12.32 5.24 -5.55
N ASN A 48 12.65 6.30 -6.27
CA ASN A 48 13.66 6.33 -7.32
C ASN A 48 14.87 7.17 -6.87
N ALA A 49 15.07 7.30 -5.56
CA ALA A 49 16.29 7.90 -5.02
C ALA A 49 17.50 7.03 -5.37
N ASP A 50 18.64 7.66 -5.55
CA ASP A 50 19.91 6.99 -5.84
C ASP A 50 20.39 6.16 -4.65
N THR A 51 20.05 6.61 -3.44
CA THR A 51 20.32 5.92 -2.18
C THR A 51 19.11 5.11 -1.72
N ARG A 52 19.39 3.99 -1.05
CA ARG A 52 18.34 3.11 -0.51
C ARG A 52 17.69 3.77 0.70
N VAL A 53 16.38 4.03 0.60
CA VAL A 53 15.59 4.59 1.70
C VAL A 53 15.15 3.46 2.62
N LEU A 54 15.50 3.54 3.90
CA LEU A 54 15.06 2.57 4.91
C LEU A 54 13.71 3.02 5.49
N CYS A 55 12.77 2.08 5.58
CA CYS A 55 11.54 2.29 6.33
C CYS A 55 11.77 1.92 7.79
N GLU A 56 11.76 2.94 8.64
CA GLU A 56 11.91 2.78 10.08
C GLU A 56 10.58 2.37 10.70
N LEU A 57 10.22 1.09 10.54
CA LEU A 57 9.02 0.53 11.13
C LEU A 57 8.92 0.78 12.65
N ALA A 58 10.07 0.86 13.34
CA ALA A 58 10.14 1.18 14.76
C ALA A 58 9.51 2.55 15.11
N ALA A 59 9.55 3.54 14.22
CA ALA A 59 8.91 4.84 14.45
C ALA A 59 7.39 4.72 14.59
N LEU A 60 6.79 3.71 13.95
CA LEU A 60 5.35 3.42 14.03
C LEU A 60 4.95 2.71 15.33
N SER A 61 5.89 2.29 16.18
CA SER A 61 5.59 1.70 17.49
C SER A 61 4.79 2.62 18.41
N ARG A 62 4.88 3.94 18.20
CA ARG A 62 4.09 4.94 18.93
C ARG A 62 2.59 4.85 18.63
N LEU A 63 2.20 4.19 17.54
CA LEU A 63 0.81 3.99 17.12
C LEU A 63 0.16 2.81 17.88
N ALA A 64 0.04 2.92 19.21
CA ALA A 64 -0.49 1.84 20.04
C ALA A 64 -1.93 1.42 19.68
N GLY A 65 -2.71 2.34 19.09
CA GLY A 65 -4.08 2.11 18.64
C GLY A 65 -4.22 1.59 17.20
N LEU A 66 -3.15 1.19 16.53
CA LEU A 66 -3.21 0.78 15.13
C LEU A 66 -3.93 -0.58 14.99
N HIS A 67 -5.02 -0.60 14.21
CA HIS A 67 -5.84 -1.78 13.95
C HIS A 67 -5.56 -2.41 12.59
N SER A 68 -5.28 -1.60 11.57
CA SER A 68 -5.02 -2.07 10.21
C SER A 68 -3.78 -1.36 9.64
N LEU A 69 -2.82 -2.17 9.17
CA LEU A 69 -1.62 -1.70 8.49
C LEU A 69 -1.52 -2.35 7.11
N ALA A 70 -1.48 -1.53 6.07
CA ALA A 70 -1.25 -1.96 4.70
C ALA A 70 -0.06 -1.22 4.09
N LEU A 71 1.04 -1.94 3.86
CA LEU A 71 2.24 -1.42 3.21
C LEU A 71 2.51 -2.19 1.92
N THR A 72 2.54 -1.48 0.80
CA THR A 72 2.80 -2.06 -0.52
C THR A 72 3.99 -1.37 -1.15
N LYS A 73 5.04 -2.13 -1.44
CA LYS A 73 6.18 -1.65 -2.22
C LYS A 73 5.82 -1.71 -3.70
N GLN A 74 5.94 -0.58 -4.40
CA GLN A 74 5.67 -0.48 -5.83
C GLN A 74 6.98 -0.35 -6.62
N ALA A 75 6.94 -0.71 -7.90
CA ALA A 75 8.02 -0.38 -8.82
C ALA A 75 8.13 1.16 -8.97
N ALA A 76 9.35 1.66 -9.07
CA ALA A 76 9.62 3.07 -9.30
C ALA A 76 10.07 3.29 -10.74
N TYR A 77 9.71 4.44 -11.31
CA TYR A 77 10.24 4.87 -12.60
C TYR A 77 11.59 5.56 -12.41
N PHE A 78 12.62 5.02 -13.06
CA PHE A 78 13.96 5.59 -13.07
C PHE A 78 14.15 6.37 -14.37
N PRO A 79 14.19 7.72 -14.33
CA PRO A 79 14.24 8.54 -15.53
C PRO A 79 15.53 8.34 -16.32
N GLU A 80 16.66 8.11 -15.64
CA GLU A 80 17.97 7.87 -16.26
C GLU A 80 17.98 6.63 -17.15
N HIS A 81 17.25 5.60 -16.73
CA HIS A 81 17.17 4.33 -17.43
C HIS A 81 15.89 4.18 -18.27
N ARG A 82 15.01 5.20 -18.24
CA ARG A 82 13.69 5.22 -18.91
C ARG A 82 12.87 3.95 -18.72
N ARG A 83 12.95 3.35 -17.52
CA ARG A 83 12.31 2.06 -17.22
C ARG A 83 11.78 2.01 -15.80
N PHE A 84 10.78 1.17 -15.61
CA PHE A 84 10.32 0.77 -14.28
C PHE A 84 11.25 -0.32 -13.72
N CYS A 85 11.70 -0.13 -12.49
CA CYS A 85 12.53 -1.09 -11.77
C CYS A 85 12.06 -1.23 -10.32
N ALA A 86 12.63 -2.20 -9.62
CA ALA A 86 12.43 -2.36 -8.18
C ALA A 86 12.74 -1.04 -7.48
N SER A 87 11.80 -0.58 -6.65
CA SER A 87 11.97 0.66 -5.88
C SER A 87 13.14 0.54 -4.92
N ASN A 88 13.89 1.63 -4.77
CA ASN A 88 15.04 1.72 -3.87
C ASN A 88 14.60 1.99 -2.42
N ILE A 89 13.63 1.20 -1.95
CA ILE A 89 13.13 1.22 -0.57
C ILE A 89 13.47 -0.13 0.06
N ALA A 90 13.98 -0.11 1.29
CA ALA A 90 14.02 -1.29 2.15
C ALA A 90 12.94 -1.16 3.20
N VAL A 91 12.15 -2.22 3.39
CA VAL A 91 11.24 -2.32 4.54
C VAL A 91 11.73 -3.46 5.41
N PRO A 92 12.76 -3.26 6.26
CA PRO A 92 13.37 -4.35 7.01
C PRO A 92 12.37 -4.92 8.02
N VAL A 93 11.77 -6.06 7.68
CA VAL A 93 10.95 -6.87 8.58
C VAL A 93 11.89 -7.85 9.29
N THR A 94 12.66 -7.33 10.24
CA THR A 94 13.59 -8.09 11.09
C THR A 94 12.90 -8.55 12.39
N GLY A 95 13.50 -9.54 13.07
CA GLY A 95 13.00 -10.03 14.36
C GLY A 95 12.95 -8.93 15.42
N GLU A 96 13.98 -8.08 15.48
CA GLU A 96 14.03 -6.95 16.42
C GLU A 96 12.93 -5.92 16.15
N ALA A 97 12.79 -5.49 14.88
CA ALA A 97 11.77 -4.51 14.51
C ALA A 97 10.36 -5.03 14.81
N LEU A 98 10.09 -6.30 14.50
CA LEU A 98 8.80 -6.90 14.80
C LEU A 98 8.60 -7.21 16.28
N SER A 99 9.64 -7.43 17.08
CA SER A 99 9.50 -7.57 18.53
C SER A 99 9.10 -6.26 19.19
N VAL A 100 9.65 -5.14 18.72
CA VAL A 100 9.24 -3.80 19.18
C VAL A 100 7.79 -3.53 18.77
N LEU A 101 7.43 -3.86 17.53
CA LEU A 101 6.08 -3.67 17.03
C LEU A 101 5.06 -4.60 17.69
N SER A 102 5.39 -5.85 17.98
CA SER A 102 4.48 -6.79 18.64
C SER A 102 4.21 -6.37 20.09
N GLY A 103 5.19 -5.80 20.78
CA GLY A 103 4.98 -5.17 22.09
C GLY A 103 4.03 -3.96 22.03
N ALA A 104 4.13 -3.15 20.98
CA ALA A 104 3.28 -1.97 20.79
C ALA A 104 1.87 -2.29 20.30
N TRP A 105 1.72 -3.29 19.44
CA TRP A 105 0.51 -3.56 18.66
C TRP A 105 -0.18 -4.88 18.99
N GLY A 106 0.42 -5.72 19.84
CA GLY A 106 -0.01 -7.09 20.07
C GLY A 106 -1.46 -7.23 20.55
N GLY A 107 -2.01 -6.20 21.20
CA GLY A 107 -3.41 -6.16 21.64
C GLY A 107 -4.38 -5.40 20.72
N SER A 108 -3.90 -4.70 19.69
CA SER A 108 -4.71 -3.77 18.89
C SER A 108 -4.74 -4.10 17.39
N LEU A 109 -3.65 -4.61 16.83
CA LEU A 109 -3.53 -4.86 15.40
C LEU A 109 -4.32 -6.10 14.98
N ARG A 110 -5.33 -5.90 14.13
CA ARG A 110 -6.22 -6.94 13.64
C ARG A 110 -5.92 -7.35 12.21
N GLU A 111 -5.37 -6.44 11.43
CA GLU A 111 -5.12 -6.65 10.01
C GLU A 111 -3.72 -6.17 9.63
N LEU A 112 -2.95 -7.07 9.02
CA LEU A 112 -1.63 -6.78 8.50
C LEU A 112 -1.53 -7.22 7.04
N ARG A 113 -1.29 -6.27 6.16
CA ARG A 113 -1.06 -6.50 4.73
C ARG A 113 0.29 -5.97 4.33
N LEU A 114 1.21 -6.86 3.97
CA LEU A 114 2.55 -6.50 3.51
C LEU A 114 2.78 -7.07 2.12
N ALA A 115 3.00 -6.18 1.15
CA ALA A 115 3.44 -6.53 -0.19
C ALA A 115 4.85 -5.98 -0.40
N LEU A 116 5.87 -6.78 -0.08
CA LEU A 116 7.27 -6.35 -0.04
C LEU A 116 8.16 -7.31 -0.87
N CYS A 117 9.42 -6.94 -1.10
CA CYS A 117 10.36 -7.80 -1.82
C CYS A 117 10.90 -8.90 -0.91
N ARG A 118 11.35 -10.02 -1.50
CA ARG A 118 11.98 -11.12 -0.75
C ARG A 118 13.17 -10.69 0.12
N THR A 119 13.90 -9.65 -0.28
CA THR A 119 15.04 -9.10 0.47
C THR A 119 14.64 -8.30 1.71
N ASP A 120 13.36 -7.99 1.88
CA ASP A 120 12.84 -7.16 2.96
C ASP A 120 12.43 -8.01 4.18
N PHE A 121 12.35 -9.34 4.05
CA PHE A 121 11.96 -10.26 5.13
C PHE A 121 13.13 -11.10 5.64
N THR A 122 13.21 -11.28 6.96
CA THR A 122 14.01 -12.36 7.56
C THR A 122 13.11 -13.44 8.14
N ARG A 123 13.63 -14.68 8.26
CA ARG A 123 12.88 -15.79 8.86
C ARG A 123 12.47 -15.48 10.30
N GLU A 124 13.37 -14.86 11.06
CA GLU A 124 13.12 -14.40 12.43
C GLU A 124 12.05 -13.30 12.50
N GLY A 125 12.04 -12.38 11.54
CA GLY A 125 10.97 -11.40 11.39
C GLY A 125 9.62 -12.07 11.21
N LEU A 126 9.52 -13.01 10.26
CA LEU A 126 8.25 -13.71 10.02
C LEU A 126 7.76 -14.49 11.26
N THR A 127 8.66 -15.05 12.09
CA THR A 127 8.26 -15.65 13.36
C THR A 127 7.77 -14.64 14.39
N GLY A 128 8.28 -13.40 14.36
CA GLY A 128 7.83 -12.29 15.20
C GLY A 128 6.38 -11.85 14.93
N LEU A 129 5.84 -12.14 13.73
CA LEU A 129 4.42 -11.90 13.42
C LEU A 129 3.47 -12.72 14.31
N ALA A 130 3.91 -13.87 14.82
CA ALA A 130 3.13 -14.67 15.75
C ALA A 130 2.92 -13.97 17.11
N GLY A 131 3.72 -12.96 17.45
CA GLY A 131 3.54 -12.13 18.64
C GLY A 131 2.37 -11.15 18.55
N LEU A 132 1.76 -10.99 17.37
CA LEU A 132 0.59 -10.14 17.16
C LEU A 132 -0.68 -10.94 17.50
N GLY A 133 -0.94 -11.09 18.81
CA GLY A 133 -2.02 -11.95 19.31
C GLY A 133 -3.44 -11.55 18.88
N ALA A 134 -3.66 -10.27 18.57
CA ALA A 134 -4.95 -9.76 18.10
C ALA A 134 -5.17 -9.90 16.58
N LEU A 135 -4.20 -10.46 15.84
CA LEU A 135 -4.24 -10.50 14.39
C LEU A 135 -5.31 -11.48 13.88
N THR A 136 -6.25 -10.96 13.08
CA THR A 136 -7.34 -11.73 12.45
C THR A 136 -7.12 -11.97 10.96
N SER A 137 -6.34 -11.11 10.31
CA SER A 137 -6.09 -11.15 8.87
C SER A 137 -4.61 -10.84 8.58
N LEU A 138 -3.97 -11.76 7.87
CA LEU A 138 -2.58 -11.63 7.41
C LEU A 138 -2.54 -11.84 5.89
N ALA A 139 -2.04 -10.84 5.16
CA ALA A 139 -1.74 -10.98 3.74
C ALA A 139 -0.27 -10.63 3.50
N LEU A 140 0.51 -11.61 3.05
CA LEU A 140 1.90 -11.43 2.65
C LEU A 140 2.02 -11.70 1.15
N LEU A 141 2.31 -10.67 0.37
CA LEU A 141 2.69 -10.81 -1.03
C LEU A 141 4.20 -10.62 -1.13
N VAL A 142 4.90 -11.70 -1.46
CA VAL A 142 6.34 -11.65 -1.73
C VAL A 142 6.52 -11.49 -3.22
N GLU A 143 6.82 -10.28 -3.68
CA GLU A 143 7.21 -10.09 -5.07
C GLU A 143 8.59 -10.72 -5.26
N GLY A 144 8.64 -11.80 -6.05
CA GLY A 144 9.88 -12.43 -6.48
C GLY A 144 10.70 -11.40 -7.22
N GLY A 145 11.94 -11.18 -6.79
CA GLY A 145 12.88 -10.25 -7.43
C GLY A 145 13.00 -10.56 -8.92
N GLY A 146 12.26 -9.82 -9.73
CA GLY A 146 12.16 -10.01 -11.17
C GLY A 146 11.96 -8.65 -11.79
N GLY A 147 12.95 -8.22 -12.57
CA GLY A 147 12.87 -7.04 -13.42
C GLY A 147 11.71 -7.10 -14.44
N PRO A 148 11.65 -6.11 -15.33
CA PRO A 148 10.42 -5.57 -15.90
C PRO A 148 9.70 -6.59 -16.80
N GLY A 149 8.59 -7.13 -16.30
CA GLY A 149 7.77 -8.10 -17.05
C GLY A 149 6.33 -8.26 -16.55
N ALA A 150 5.94 -7.70 -15.41
CA ALA A 150 4.56 -7.77 -14.90
C ALA A 150 3.57 -6.81 -15.62
N THR A 151 3.80 -6.53 -16.90
CA THR A 151 2.80 -5.95 -17.80
C THR A 151 2.78 -6.70 -19.13
N ARG A 152 2.30 -7.96 -19.13
CA ARG A 152 1.56 -8.50 -20.30
C ARG A 152 0.87 -9.85 -20.06
N ARG A 153 -0.32 -9.80 -19.47
CA ARG A 153 -1.58 -10.31 -20.04
C ARG A 153 -2.67 -10.12 -19.00
N GLY A 154 -3.81 -9.61 -19.44
CA GLY A 154 -4.86 -9.05 -18.59
C GLY A 154 -5.20 -9.88 -17.36
N SER A 155 -5.06 -9.26 -16.21
CA SER A 155 -6.11 -9.35 -15.20
C SER A 155 -6.48 -7.90 -14.90
N GLY A 156 -7.78 -7.62 -14.92
CA GLY A 156 -8.31 -6.29 -14.66
C GLY A 156 -7.79 -5.74 -13.35
N GLY A 157 -7.89 -4.43 -13.18
CA GLY A 157 -7.63 -3.79 -11.91
C GLY A 157 -8.35 -4.54 -10.79
N ALA A 158 -7.60 -5.34 -10.04
CA ALA A 158 -7.90 -5.60 -8.65
C ALA A 158 -7.52 -4.31 -7.91
N GLY A 159 -8.30 -3.26 -8.18
CA GLY A 159 -8.39 -2.14 -7.29
C GLY A 159 -8.74 -2.73 -5.94
N TRP A 160 -7.83 -2.62 -4.98
CA TRP A 160 -8.16 -2.81 -3.57
C TRP A 160 -9.08 -1.67 -3.17
N SER A 161 -10.33 -1.77 -3.58
CA SER A 161 -11.45 -0.92 -3.20
C SER A 161 -12.01 -1.47 -1.89
N GLY A 162 -11.32 -1.18 -0.78
CA GLY A 162 -11.69 -1.68 0.55
C GLY A 162 -12.03 -0.60 1.57
N LEU A 163 -12.10 0.68 1.17
CA LEU A 163 -12.35 1.81 2.08
C LEU A 163 -13.35 2.85 1.51
N ALA A 164 -14.38 2.40 0.78
CA ALA A 164 -15.52 3.26 0.44
C ALA A 164 -16.78 2.70 1.07
N GLY A 165 -17.39 3.50 1.95
CA GLY A 165 -18.58 3.17 2.70
C GLY A 165 -19.80 2.86 1.83
N SER A 166 -20.75 2.20 2.48
CA SER A 166 -22.07 1.80 2.01
C SER A 166 -22.80 2.89 1.21
N GLY A 167 -23.30 2.49 0.04
CA GLY A 167 -24.27 3.26 -0.75
C GLY A 167 -24.97 2.31 -1.73
N SER A 168 -26.11 1.78 -1.32
CA SER A 168 -27.00 0.99 -2.16
C SER A 168 -27.70 1.89 -3.20
N SER A 169 -27.66 1.50 -4.46
CA SER A 169 -28.80 1.71 -5.37
C SER A 169 -28.66 0.76 -6.57
N SER A 170 -29.66 -0.10 -6.67
CA SER A 170 -29.98 -0.95 -7.81
C SER A 170 -30.64 -0.15 -8.95
N LEU A 171 -30.67 -0.78 -10.13
CA LEU A 171 -31.33 -0.41 -11.40
C LEU A 171 -30.44 0.43 -12.33
N GLY A 172 -30.16 0.06 -13.57
CA GLY A 172 -30.60 -1.06 -14.39
C GLY A 172 -30.07 -0.91 -15.82
N SER A 173 -30.16 -2.00 -16.57
CA SER A 173 -30.29 -2.07 -18.03
C SER A 173 -29.07 -1.76 -18.91
N SER A 174 -28.52 -2.85 -19.44
CA SER A 174 -27.73 -2.93 -20.68
C SER A 174 -28.44 -2.26 -21.87
N PRO A 175 -27.67 -1.89 -22.91
CA PRO A 175 -28.11 -2.21 -24.26
C PRO A 175 -27.08 -3.03 -25.02
N THR A 176 -27.58 -4.15 -25.53
CA THR A 176 -27.09 -4.94 -26.66
C THR A 176 -26.93 -4.07 -27.91
N LEU A 177 -25.76 -4.12 -28.55
CA LEU A 177 -25.55 -3.56 -29.88
C LEU A 177 -26.14 -4.52 -30.92
N SER A 178 -27.35 -4.22 -31.35
CA SER A 178 -28.01 -4.85 -32.49
C SER A 178 -27.60 -4.16 -33.79
N SER A 179 -27.09 -4.98 -34.71
CA SER A 179 -27.09 -4.83 -36.17
C SER A 179 -28.19 -3.91 -36.73
N LEU A 180 -27.81 -2.99 -37.62
CA LEU A 180 -28.69 -2.56 -38.70
C LEU A 180 -27.90 -2.49 -40.01
N ALA A 181 -28.38 -3.28 -40.96
CA ALA A 181 -27.98 -3.32 -42.35
C ALA A 181 -28.62 -2.17 -43.15
N GLY A 182 -27.96 -1.79 -44.24
CA GLY A 182 -28.46 -0.97 -45.34
C GLY A 182 -27.26 -0.35 -46.07
N GLY A 183 -26.96 -0.58 -47.35
CA GLY A 183 -27.70 -1.20 -48.44
C GLY A 183 -27.56 -0.32 -49.71
N GLY A 184 -26.85 -0.83 -50.73
CA GLY A 184 -26.85 -0.38 -52.14
C GLY A 184 -26.02 0.88 -52.48
N GLY A 185 -25.34 1.00 -53.62
CA GLY A 185 -25.20 0.22 -54.85
C GLY A 185 -24.05 0.84 -55.69
N ALA A 186 -23.26 0.02 -56.37
CA ALA A 186 -23.24 -0.15 -57.84
C ALA A 186 -22.59 0.99 -58.65
N GLY A 187 -21.59 0.65 -59.47
CA GLY A 187 -21.12 1.51 -60.55
C GLY A 187 -19.68 1.23 -60.98
N SER A 188 -19.47 0.16 -61.75
CA SER A 188 -18.23 -0.09 -62.49
C SER A 188 -18.21 0.71 -63.78
N ALA A 189 -17.04 1.27 -64.11
CA ALA A 189 -16.50 1.40 -65.47
C ALA A 189 -14.98 1.56 -65.37
#